data_AF-A0AAW2S0Z0-F1
#
_entry.id   AF-A0AAW2S0Z0-F1
#
_cell.length_a   1.000
_cell.length_b   1.000
_cell.length_c   1.000
_cell.angle_alpha   90.00
_cell.angle_beta   90.00
_cell.angle_gamma   90.00
#
_symmetry.space_group_name_H-M   'P 1'
#
loop_
_entity.id
_entity.type
_entity.pdbx_description
1 polymer ?
#
loop_
_entity_poly.entity_id
_entity_poly.type
_entity_poly.pdbx_seq_one_letter_code
_entity_poly.pdbx_strand_id
1 'polypeptide(L)'
;MSLHFKANSRTYNNVFAFTSFGVTYDKELCRNDKNVYTFRVQGLVYHFLNDLIPKEGKGTNLQLYFHDVENEVDNRLAVSDKLKEELVLMIMKLLEANPYSLFFRSLREIPELHDYRIVLRADPGLDQRIYNVPVVDQVAAIWKDSDECDESQSRDIRVYPKSGRSQKIEYYYGCYDPLQYPLLFPRGEPGWHVGIKRKNHSEIIGYQKRMRSCEGEHLVHPSRVSSGVQLLQAEAEGM
;
A
#
# COMPACT_ATOMS: atom_id res chain seq x y z
N MET A 1 18.65 -6.74 16.45
CA MET A 1 17.29 -6.16 16.28
C MET A 1 16.67 -5.99 17.66
N SER A 2 16.33 -4.75 18.06
CA SER A 2 15.87 -4.42 19.42
C SER A 2 14.58 -5.15 19.80
N LEU A 3 14.50 -5.66 21.04
CA LEU A 3 13.30 -6.30 21.59
C LEU A 3 12.08 -5.38 21.52
N HIS A 4 12.32 -4.08 21.72
CA HIS A 4 11.31 -3.03 21.64
C HIS A 4 10.69 -2.92 20.24
N PHE A 5 11.52 -2.92 19.20
CA PHE A 5 11.04 -2.83 17.82
C PHE A 5 10.16 -4.04 17.47
N LYS A 6 10.58 -5.26 17.85
CA LYS A 6 9.80 -6.47 17.58
C LYS A 6 8.41 -6.42 18.24
N ALA A 7 8.34 -5.97 19.49
CA ALA A 7 7.09 -5.85 20.23
C ALA A 7 6.14 -4.80 19.62
N ASN A 8 6.68 -3.74 19.01
CA ASN A 8 5.92 -2.60 18.48
C ASN A 8 5.95 -2.49 16.95
N SER A 9 6.36 -3.54 16.25
CA SER A 9 6.64 -3.52 14.79
C SER A 9 5.44 -3.07 13.96
N ARG A 10 4.23 -3.48 14.35
CA ARG A 10 2.97 -3.05 13.71
C ARG A 10 2.71 -1.56 13.87
N THR A 11 2.98 -1.01 15.05
CA THR A 11 2.83 0.43 15.31
C THR A 11 3.81 1.23 14.45
N TYR A 12 5.07 0.80 14.38
CA TYR A 12 6.05 1.43 13.49
C TYR A 12 5.59 1.35 12.03
N ASN A 13 5.19 0.18 11.55
CA ASN A 13 4.73 0.05 10.17
C ASN A 13 3.55 0.97 9.85
N ASN A 14 2.55 1.05 10.74
CA ASN A 14 1.37 1.87 10.53
C ASN A 14 1.66 3.37 10.44
N VAL A 15 2.62 3.86 11.23
CA VAL A 15 3.05 5.27 11.19
C VAL A 15 3.69 5.61 9.84
N PHE A 16 4.41 4.67 9.25
CA PHE A 16 5.06 4.84 7.95
C PHE A 16 4.21 4.36 6.76
N ALA A 17 3.01 3.82 6.99
CA ALA A 17 2.15 3.38 5.90
C ALA A 17 1.60 4.58 5.12
N PHE A 18 1.60 4.47 3.79
CA PHE A 18 1.03 5.48 2.89
C PHE A 18 -0.51 5.42 2.87
N THR A 19 -1.06 4.26 3.24
CA THR A 19 -2.48 3.96 3.18
C THR A 19 -3.06 3.77 4.57
N SER A 20 -4.35 4.09 4.70
CA SER A 20 -5.11 3.77 5.89
C SER A 20 -5.71 2.37 5.78
N PHE A 21 -5.73 1.67 6.91
CA PHE A 21 -6.17 0.29 7.01
C PHE A 21 -7.61 0.24 7.52
N GLY A 22 -8.55 -0.15 6.65
CA GLY A 22 -9.95 -0.33 6.98
C GLY A 22 -10.27 -1.80 7.16
N VAL A 23 -10.78 -2.17 8.34
CA VAL A 23 -11.21 -3.55 8.60
C VAL A 23 -12.41 -3.57 9.53
N THR A 24 -13.32 -4.50 9.26
CA THR A 24 -14.38 -4.86 10.21
C THR A 24 -13.84 -5.96 11.11
N TYR A 25 -13.67 -5.66 12.39
CA TYR A 25 -13.12 -6.59 13.36
C TYR A 25 -13.98 -6.63 14.61
N ASP A 26 -13.96 -7.79 15.26
CA ASP A 26 -14.64 -8.00 16.52
C ASP A 26 -13.82 -7.36 17.65
N LYS A 27 -14.33 -6.24 18.19
CA LYS A 27 -13.64 -5.46 19.23
C LYS A 27 -13.46 -6.22 20.53
N GLU A 28 -14.30 -7.21 20.84
CA GLU A 28 -14.18 -7.97 22.08
C GLU A 28 -13.06 -9.02 21.99
N LEU A 29 -12.91 -9.66 20.83
CA LEU A 29 -11.86 -10.65 20.60
C LEU A 29 -10.49 -10.02 20.31
N CYS A 30 -10.47 -8.82 19.74
CA CYS A 30 -9.23 -8.10 19.40
C CYS A 30 -8.64 -7.31 20.57
N ARG A 31 -9.18 -7.43 21.79
CA ARG A 31 -8.57 -6.85 22.98
C ARG A 31 -7.50 -7.80 23.51
N ASN A 32 -6.34 -7.24 23.82
CA ASN A 32 -5.24 -7.95 24.45
C ASN A 32 -5.42 -8.01 25.99
N ASP A 33 -6.63 -8.30 26.45
CA ASP A 33 -7.02 -8.36 27.86
C ASP A 33 -7.39 -9.77 28.33
N LYS A 34 -7.71 -10.69 27.40
CA LYS A 34 -8.10 -12.08 27.70
C LYS A 34 -7.23 -13.09 26.96
N ASN A 35 -6.35 -13.76 27.70
CA ASN A 35 -5.57 -14.94 27.27
C ASN A 35 -4.96 -14.80 25.86
N VAL A 36 -5.15 -15.79 24.98
CA VAL A 36 -4.53 -15.79 23.64
C VAL A 36 -5.15 -14.71 22.76
N TYR A 37 -4.36 -13.68 22.47
CA TYR A 37 -4.74 -12.60 21.56
C TYR A 37 -5.16 -13.15 20.19
N THR A 38 -6.42 -12.94 19.83
CA THR A 38 -6.98 -13.40 18.55
C THR A 38 -7.44 -12.19 17.75
N PHE A 39 -6.63 -11.77 16.78
CA PHE A 39 -7.07 -10.76 15.81
C PHE A 39 -7.98 -11.42 14.78
N ARG A 40 -9.29 -11.28 14.97
CA ARG A 40 -10.30 -11.82 14.04
C ARG A 40 -10.87 -10.70 13.20
N VAL A 41 -10.56 -10.77 11.90
CA VAL A 41 -11.20 -9.96 10.86
C VAL A 41 -12.41 -10.70 10.36
N GLN A 42 -13.55 -10.01 10.24
CA GLN A 42 -14.74 -10.53 9.58
C GLN A 42 -14.98 -9.76 8.29
N GLY A 43 -14.92 -10.45 7.15
CA GLY A 43 -15.04 -9.84 5.83
C GLY A 43 -13.68 -9.47 5.23
N LEU A 44 -13.67 -8.43 4.39
CA LEU A 44 -12.51 -8.03 3.61
C LEU A 44 -11.66 -6.98 4.35
N VAL A 45 -10.35 -7.08 4.14
CA VAL A 45 -9.39 -6.04 4.50
C VAL A 45 -9.32 -5.03 3.36
N TYR A 46 -9.37 -3.75 3.69
CA TYR A 46 -9.33 -2.67 2.71
C TYR A 46 -8.18 -1.71 3.00
N HIS A 47 -7.43 -1.35 1.97
CA HIS A 47 -6.45 -0.27 2.03
C HIS A 47 -7.01 0.94 1.31
N PHE A 48 -6.91 2.10 1.95
CA PHE A 48 -7.47 3.35 1.45
C PHE A 48 -6.40 4.43 1.32
N LEU A 49 -6.36 5.07 0.16
CA LEU A 49 -5.65 6.33 -0.03
C LEU A 49 -6.59 7.47 0.35
N ASN A 50 -6.15 8.26 1.31
CA ASN A 50 -6.90 9.43 1.75
C ASN A 50 -6.71 10.57 0.74
N ASP A 51 -7.59 11.59 0.83
CA ASP A 51 -7.42 12.84 0.10
C ASP A 51 -6.02 13.43 0.38
N LEU A 52 -5.42 14.13 -0.60
CA LEU A 52 -4.07 14.69 -0.42
C LEU A 52 -4.03 15.78 0.64
N ILE A 53 -5.14 16.50 0.83
CA ILE A 53 -5.21 17.58 1.81
C ILE A 53 -5.86 17.09 3.10
N PRO A 54 -5.23 17.30 4.27
CA PRO A 54 -5.81 16.94 5.55
C PRO A 54 -7.14 17.66 5.81
N LYS A 55 -8.14 16.92 6.33
CA LYS A 55 -9.46 17.48 6.67
C LYS A 55 -9.44 18.33 7.95
N GLU A 56 -8.59 17.98 8.91
CA GLU A 56 -8.54 18.60 10.25
C GLU A 56 -7.19 19.28 10.54
N GLY A 57 -6.43 19.63 9.50
CA GLY A 57 -5.09 20.23 9.62
C GLY A 57 -3.99 19.30 10.14
N LYS A 58 -4.34 18.13 10.69
CA LYS A 58 -3.39 17.08 11.07
C LYS A 58 -3.24 16.05 9.95
N GLY A 59 -2.02 15.93 9.43
CA GLY A 59 -1.69 14.94 8.41
C GLY A 59 -1.78 13.50 8.92
N THR A 60 -2.26 12.60 8.08
CA THR A 60 -2.32 11.15 8.34
C THR A 60 -1.73 10.36 7.17
N ASN A 61 -1.06 9.23 7.45
CA ASN A 61 -0.51 8.31 6.45
C ASN A 61 0.33 9.03 5.37
N LEU A 62 -0.06 8.97 4.09
CA LEU A 62 0.63 9.65 2.98
C LEU A 62 0.85 11.15 3.21
N GLN A 63 -0.05 11.82 3.95
CA GLN A 63 0.04 13.27 4.15
C GLN A 63 1.26 13.65 5.00
N LEU A 64 1.75 12.75 5.85
CA LEU A 64 2.95 12.97 6.67
C LEU A 64 4.23 13.16 5.84
N TYR A 65 4.20 12.81 4.55
CA TYR A 65 5.37 12.90 3.67
C TYR A 65 5.52 14.27 3.00
N PHE A 66 4.47 15.10 2.96
CA PHE A 66 4.50 16.40 2.29
C PHE A 66 3.77 17.52 3.04
N HIS A 67 2.94 17.20 4.04
CA HIS A 67 2.31 18.18 4.93
C HIS A 67 3.13 18.33 6.22
N ASP A 68 3.44 19.58 6.60
CA ASP A 68 4.15 19.90 7.85
C ASP A 68 5.44 19.08 8.07
N VAL A 69 6.32 19.12 7.06
CA VAL A 69 7.57 18.34 7.02
C VAL A 69 8.56 18.81 8.08
N GLU A 70 8.51 20.08 8.49
CA GLU A 70 9.39 20.62 9.53
C GLU A 70 9.19 19.89 10.87
N ASN A 71 7.95 19.44 11.14
CA ASN A 71 7.60 18.70 12.34
C ASN A 71 7.29 17.22 12.04
N GLU A 72 7.81 16.63 10.95
CA GLU A 72 7.48 15.24 10.54
C GLU A 72 7.74 14.24 11.68
N VAL A 73 8.88 14.38 12.38
CA VAL A 73 9.26 13.48 13.49
C VAL A 73 8.28 13.60 14.64
N ASP A 74 7.96 14.82 15.07
CA ASP A 74 7.04 15.08 16.17
C ASP A 74 5.62 14.62 15.82
N ASN A 75 5.17 14.88 14.59
CA ASN A 75 3.89 14.43 14.07
C ASN A 75 3.79 12.89 14.07
N ARG A 76 4.87 12.18 13.72
CA ARG A 76 4.94 10.71 13.80
C ARG A 76 4.93 10.20 15.24
N LEU A 77 5.67 10.85 16.15
CA LEU A 77 5.71 10.47 17.57
C LEU A 77 4.36 10.70 18.26
N ALA A 78 3.63 11.75 17.88
CA ALA A 78 2.31 12.08 18.42
C ALA A 78 1.24 11.00 18.11
N VAL A 79 1.48 10.09 17.16
CA VAL A 79 0.56 8.98 16.84
C VAL A 79 0.50 7.95 17.96
N SER A 80 1.62 7.70 18.67
CA SER A 80 1.66 6.70 19.74
C SER A 80 2.85 6.87 20.69
N ASP A 81 2.57 6.80 21.99
CA ASP A 81 3.58 6.83 23.07
C ASP A 81 4.55 5.63 23.05
N LYS A 82 4.28 4.62 22.23
CA LYS A 82 5.13 3.42 22.07
C LYS A 82 6.30 3.64 21.11
N LEU A 83 6.35 4.78 20.42
CA LEU A 83 7.36 5.09 19.44
C LEU A 83 8.60 5.68 20.13
N LYS A 84 9.77 5.30 19.64
CA LYS A 84 11.05 5.87 20.06
C LYS A 84 11.60 6.69 18.90
N GLU A 85 11.96 7.93 19.19
CA GLU A 85 12.51 8.88 18.22
C GLU A 85 13.68 8.29 17.42
N GLU A 86 14.64 7.65 18.10
CA GLU A 86 15.79 7.00 17.45
C GLU A 86 15.37 5.99 16.36
N LEU A 87 14.33 5.20 16.62
CA LEU A 87 13.82 4.22 15.66
C LEU A 87 13.03 4.88 14.53
N VAL A 88 12.28 5.95 14.83
CA VAL A 88 11.59 6.74 13.81
C VAL A 88 12.60 7.34 12.83
N LEU A 89 13.66 7.99 13.33
CA LEU A 89 14.72 8.55 12.51
C LEU A 89 15.44 7.48 11.68
N MET A 90 15.73 6.32 12.28
CA MET A 90 16.34 5.19 11.58
C MET A 90 15.46 4.68 10.43
N ILE A 91 14.14 4.57 10.65
CA ILE A 91 13.19 4.13 9.63
C ILE A 91 13.02 5.19 8.54
N MET A 92 12.97 6.48 8.89
CA MET A 92 12.94 7.58 7.92
C MET A 92 14.14 7.51 6.98
N LYS A 93 15.34 7.26 7.52
CA LYS A 93 16.55 7.05 6.73
C LYS A 93 16.49 5.79 5.86
N LEU A 94 15.91 4.70 6.39
CA LEU A 94 15.74 3.46 5.62
C LEU A 94 14.82 3.67 4.41
N LEU A 95 13.74 4.44 4.56
CA LEU A 95 12.73 4.70 3.54
C LEU A 95 13.04 5.93 2.67
N GLU A 96 14.22 6.54 2.83
CA GLU A 96 14.63 7.72 2.07
C GLU A 96 14.72 7.43 0.57
N ALA A 97 15.21 6.24 0.20
CA ALA A 97 15.32 5.79 -1.18
C ALA A 97 14.07 5.02 -1.68
N ASN A 98 12.99 4.98 -0.91
CA ASN A 98 11.76 4.32 -1.33
C ASN A 98 11.08 5.15 -2.43
N PRO A 99 10.73 4.58 -3.60
CA PRO A 99 10.20 5.34 -4.73
C PRO A 99 8.84 5.99 -4.42
N TYR A 100 7.99 5.34 -3.61
CA TYR A 100 6.74 5.95 -3.15
C TYR A 100 7.02 7.10 -2.18
N SER A 101 7.95 6.93 -1.23
CA SER A 101 8.35 7.99 -0.30
C SER A 101 8.90 9.22 -1.04
N LEU A 102 9.79 9.00 -2.01
CA LEU A 102 10.35 10.05 -2.87
C LEU A 102 9.25 10.75 -3.67
N PHE A 103 8.33 9.99 -4.26
CA PHE A 103 7.18 10.55 -4.98
C PHE A 103 6.30 11.42 -4.09
N PHE A 104 5.87 10.91 -2.93
CA PHE A 104 5.00 11.70 -2.05
C PHE A 104 5.71 12.92 -1.51
N ARG A 105 7.02 12.85 -1.25
CA ARG A 105 7.83 14.01 -0.84
C ARG A 105 7.96 15.06 -1.94
N SER A 106 8.02 14.66 -3.21
CA SER A 106 8.11 15.63 -4.32
C SER A 106 6.84 16.49 -4.46
N LEU A 107 5.69 16.02 -3.94
CA LEU A 107 4.45 16.80 -3.88
C LEU A 107 4.58 18.09 -3.08
N ARG A 108 5.58 18.19 -2.18
CA ARG A 108 5.88 19.41 -1.41
C ARG A 108 6.22 20.59 -2.32
N GLU A 109 6.90 20.33 -3.43
CA GLU A 109 7.43 21.37 -4.32
C GLU A 109 6.38 21.88 -5.32
N ILE A 110 5.19 21.27 -5.32
CA ILE A 110 4.13 21.57 -6.27
C ILE A 110 3.23 22.67 -5.69
N PRO A 111 3.25 23.88 -6.27
CA PRO A 111 2.31 24.93 -5.88
C PRO A 111 0.88 24.48 -6.23
N GLU A 112 -0.10 24.87 -5.41
CA GLU A 112 -1.52 24.65 -5.71
C GLU A 112 -1.90 23.18 -5.96
N LEU A 113 -1.46 22.26 -5.08
CA LEU A 113 -1.80 20.82 -5.13
C LEU A 113 -3.30 20.51 -5.31
N HIS A 114 -4.18 21.48 -5.02
CA HIS A 114 -5.63 21.40 -5.22
C HIS A 114 -6.05 21.23 -6.69
N ASP A 115 -5.19 21.62 -7.65
CA ASP A 115 -5.47 21.55 -9.09
C ASP A 115 -4.86 20.31 -9.76
N TYR A 116 -4.25 19.43 -8.97
CA TYR A 116 -3.53 18.27 -9.47
C TYR A 116 -4.20 16.97 -9.03
N ARG A 117 -4.18 15.98 -9.93
CA ARG A 117 -4.53 14.59 -9.67
C ARG A 117 -3.28 13.72 -9.71
N ILE A 118 -3.21 12.76 -8.80
CA ILE A 118 -2.10 11.81 -8.75
C ILE A 118 -2.56 10.48 -9.33
N VAL A 119 -1.73 9.87 -10.15
CA VAL A 119 -1.96 8.55 -10.71
C VAL A 119 -0.86 7.63 -10.20
N LEU A 120 -1.21 6.67 -9.34
CA LEU A 120 -0.31 5.60 -8.93
C LEU A 120 -0.48 4.42 -9.89
N ARG A 121 0.66 3.87 -10.34
CA ARG A 121 0.65 2.71 -11.22
C ARG A 121 0.27 1.45 -10.43
N ALA A 122 -0.76 0.76 -10.91
CA ALA A 122 -1.27 -0.43 -10.24
C ALA A 122 -0.56 -1.72 -10.67
N ASP A 123 -0.02 -1.77 -11.89
CA ASP A 123 0.66 -2.94 -12.44
C ASP A 123 2.17 -2.64 -12.59
N PRO A 124 3.06 -3.44 -11.97
CA PRO A 124 4.48 -3.36 -12.26
C PRO A 124 4.70 -3.89 -13.69
N GLY A 125 4.61 -3.00 -14.69
CA GLY A 125 4.80 -3.34 -16.11
C GLY A 125 6.19 -3.86 -16.49
N LEU A 126 7.04 -4.21 -15.51
CA LEU A 126 8.39 -4.73 -15.66
C LEU A 126 8.52 -6.09 -14.98
N ASP A 127 9.30 -6.98 -15.60
CA ASP A 127 9.59 -8.30 -15.04
C ASP A 127 10.43 -8.16 -13.75
N GLN A 128 9.83 -8.53 -12.62
CA GLN A 128 10.44 -8.53 -11.29
C GLN A 128 11.70 -9.40 -11.17
N ARG A 129 12.03 -10.22 -12.19
CA ARG A 129 13.25 -11.05 -12.22
C ARG A 129 14.47 -10.32 -12.77
N ILE A 130 14.26 -9.21 -13.48
CA ILE A 130 15.30 -8.44 -14.17
C ILE A 130 15.47 -7.06 -13.51
N TYR A 131 14.37 -6.46 -13.03
CA TYR A 131 14.37 -5.15 -12.40
C TYR A 131 13.74 -5.24 -11.01
N ASN A 132 14.56 -5.10 -9.96
CA ASN A 132 14.09 -5.27 -8.57
C ASN A 132 13.76 -3.96 -7.87
N VAL A 133 14.15 -2.80 -8.40
CA VAL A 133 13.97 -1.50 -7.76
C VAL A 133 13.19 -0.58 -8.69
N PRO A 134 11.93 -0.22 -8.35
CA PRO A 134 11.17 0.72 -9.15
C PRO A 134 11.74 2.14 -9.02
N VAL A 135 11.67 2.91 -10.10
CA VAL A 135 11.98 4.35 -10.11
C VAL A 135 10.71 5.16 -9.82
N VAL A 136 10.84 6.37 -9.30
CA VAL A 136 9.72 7.29 -8.97
C VAL A 136 8.72 7.40 -10.13
N ASP A 137 9.21 7.66 -11.34
CA ASP A 137 8.36 7.80 -12.55
C ASP A 137 7.63 6.50 -12.96
N GLN A 138 8.07 5.36 -12.43
CA GLN A 138 7.42 4.07 -12.69
C GLN A 138 6.29 3.79 -11.70
N VAL A 139 6.32 4.37 -10.50
CA VAL A 139 5.32 4.10 -9.46
C VAL A 139 4.19 5.11 -9.48
N ALA A 140 4.44 6.33 -9.94
CA ALA A 140 3.44 7.38 -9.90
C ALA A 140 3.73 8.55 -10.87
N ALA A 141 2.68 9.24 -11.26
CA ALA A 141 2.72 10.44 -12.08
C ALA A 141 1.71 11.48 -11.58
N ILE A 142 1.94 12.74 -11.95
CA ILE A 142 1.15 13.89 -11.53
C ILE A 142 0.57 14.55 -12.77
N TRP A 143 -0.72 14.86 -12.74
CA TRP A 143 -1.44 15.48 -13.84
C TRP A 143 -2.20 16.69 -13.34
N LYS A 144 -2.28 17.75 -14.15
CA LYS A 144 -3.16 18.87 -13.84
C LYS A 144 -4.59 18.49 -14.23
N ASP A 145 -5.59 18.85 -13.43
CA ASP A 145 -7.00 18.51 -13.69
C ASP A 145 -7.53 19.09 -15.02
N SER A 146 -6.87 20.11 -15.58
CA SER A 146 -7.20 20.71 -16.88
C SER A 146 -6.70 19.92 -18.09
N ASP A 147 -5.81 18.94 -17.92
CA ASP A 147 -5.24 18.19 -19.03
C ASP A 147 -6.18 17.02 -19.40
N GLU A 148 -6.80 17.11 -20.58
CA GLU A 148 -7.57 16.03 -21.22
C GLU A 148 -6.63 14.92 -21.73
N CYS A 149 -5.89 14.28 -20.82
CA CYS A 149 -5.25 13.01 -21.09
C CYS A 149 -6.15 11.89 -20.58
N ASP A 150 -6.98 11.38 -21.50
CA ASP A 150 -7.86 10.21 -21.31
C ASP A 150 -7.14 8.89 -21.62
N GLU A 151 -5.80 8.91 -21.72
CA GLU A 151 -4.97 7.72 -21.85
C GLU A 151 -4.38 7.35 -20.49
N SER A 152 -5.21 6.84 -19.59
CA SER A 152 -4.71 6.07 -18.44
C SER A 152 -5.29 4.67 -18.56
N GLN A 153 -4.40 3.68 -18.53
CA GLN A 153 -4.79 2.28 -18.49
C GLN A 153 -5.83 2.12 -17.38
N SER A 154 -6.92 1.40 -17.66
CA SER A 154 -8.10 1.24 -16.77
C SER A 154 -7.79 0.65 -15.39
N ARG A 155 -6.51 0.38 -15.08
CA ARG A 155 -6.02 -0.25 -13.87
C ARG A 155 -5.37 0.73 -12.88
N ASP A 156 -4.98 1.94 -13.28
CA ASP A 156 -4.24 2.85 -12.40
C ASP A 156 -5.10 3.50 -11.31
N ILE A 157 -4.49 3.81 -10.16
CA ILE A 157 -5.19 4.36 -9.00
C ILE A 157 -5.11 5.88 -9.05
N ARG A 158 -6.26 6.55 -9.06
CA ARG A 158 -6.35 8.01 -9.10
C ARG A 158 -6.62 8.57 -7.71
N VAL A 159 -5.79 9.49 -7.24
CA VAL A 159 -5.96 10.19 -5.96
C VAL A 159 -6.21 11.67 -6.22
N TYR A 160 -7.22 12.21 -5.53
CA TYR A 160 -7.67 13.58 -5.68
C TYR A 160 -7.33 14.41 -4.44
N PRO A 161 -7.16 15.73 -4.59
CA PRO A 161 -6.71 16.59 -3.51
C PRO A 161 -7.80 16.83 -2.45
N LYS A 162 -9.04 17.07 -2.88
CA LYS A 162 -10.24 17.17 -2.03
C LYS A 162 -11.44 16.56 -2.74
N SER A 163 -11.55 15.24 -2.72
CA SER A 163 -12.75 14.55 -3.22
C SER A 163 -13.76 14.24 -2.11
N GLY A 164 -13.33 14.30 -0.85
CA GLY A 164 -14.12 13.90 0.30
C GLY A 164 -14.27 12.39 0.43
N ARG A 165 -13.75 11.60 -0.53
CA ARG A 165 -13.83 10.15 -0.60
C ARG A 165 -12.43 9.55 -0.60
N SER A 166 -12.21 8.54 0.24
CA SER A 166 -10.98 7.77 0.16
C SER A 166 -11.03 6.77 -1.01
N GLN A 167 -9.90 6.59 -1.68
CA GLN A 167 -9.77 5.71 -2.82
C GLN A 167 -9.33 4.33 -2.35
N LYS A 168 -10.15 3.31 -2.64
CA LYS A 168 -9.85 1.93 -2.27
C LYS A 168 -8.79 1.40 -3.23
N ILE A 169 -7.72 0.83 -2.68
CA ILE A 169 -6.73 0.06 -3.43
C ILE A 169 -7.22 -1.37 -3.49
N GLU A 170 -7.24 -1.95 -4.69
CA GLU A 170 -7.60 -3.35 -4.86
C GLU A 170 -6.42 -4.27 -4.54
N TYR A 171 -6.72 -5.41 -3.92
CA TYR A 171 -5.72 -6.37 -3.42
C TYR A 171 -4.86 -7.01 -4.51
N TYR A 172 -5.31 -6.96 -5.77
CA TYR A 172 -4.61 -7.51 -6.92
C TYR A 172 -3.67 -6.52 -7.61
N TYR A 173 -3.56 -5.29 -7.10
CA TYR A 173 -2.58 -4.31 -7.54
C TYR A 173 -1.23 -4.58 -6.90
N GLY A 174 -0.15 -4.54 -7.69
CA GLY A 174 1.20 -4.81 -7.19
C GLY A 174 1.68 -3.78 -6.18
N CYS A 175 1.08 -2.58 -6.16
CA CYS A 175 1.36 -1.55 -5.16
C CYS A 175 0.59 -1.75 -3.84
N TYR A 176 -0.32 -2.72 -3.74
CA TYR A 176 -1.18 -2.92 -2.57
C TYR A 176 -0.38 -3.18 -1.28
N ASP A 177 0.56 -4.11 -1.32
CA ASP A 177 1.43 -4.45 -0.18
C ASP A 177 2.45 -3.35 0.15
N PRO A 178 3.25 -2.82 -0.81
CA PRO A 178 4.26 -1.81 -0.49
C PRO A 178 3.65 -0.49 0.01
N LEU A 179 2.41 -0.16 -0.36
CA LEU A 179 1.74 1.03 0.15
C LEU A 179 1.27 0.90 1.61
N GLN A 180 0.95 -0.32 2.07
CA GLN A 180 0.51 -0.57 3.45
C GLN A 180 1.64 -1.05 4.37
N TYR A 181 2.64 -1.74 3.83
CA TYR A 181 3.75 -2.31 4.59
C TYR A 181 5.14 -1.83 4.13
N PRO A 182 5.45 -0.51 4.20
CA PRO A 182 6.73 0.01 3.70
C PRO A 182 7.97 -0.57 4.38
N LEU A 183 7.84 -1.06 5.63
CA LEU A 183 8.96 -1.69 6.34
C LEU A 183 9.31 -3.08 5.77
N LEU A 184 8.36 -3.75 5.13
CA LEU A 184 8.60 -5.02 4.43
C LEU A 184 9.13 -4.78 3.01
N PHE A 185 8.77 -3.64 2.42
CA PHE A 185 9.14 -3.23 1.06
C PHE A 185 9.91 -1.89 1.09
N PRO A 186 11.09 -1.83 1.73
CA PRO A 186 11.80 -0.58 1.92
C PRO A 186 12.22 0.08 0.61
N ARG A 187 12.37 -0.69 -0.48
CA ARG A 187 12.69 -0.15 -1.82
C ARG A 187 11.44 -0.03 -2.70
N GLY A 188 10.25 -0.21 -2.15
CA GLY A 188 8.99 -0.11 -2.87
C GLY A 188 8.80 -1.23 -3.89
N GLU A 189 9.47 -2.37 -3.70
CA GLU A 189 9.29 -3.52 -4.58
C GLU A 189 7.80 -3.89 -4.66
N PRO A 190 7.28 -4.20 -5.86
CA PRO A 190 5.88 -4.61 -5.98
C PRO A 190 5.61 -5.88 -5.17
N GLY A 191 4.46 -5.91 -4.51
CA GLY A 191 3.94 -7.07 -3.80
C GLY A 191 3.31 -8.09 -4.75
N TRP A 192 2.32 -8.82 -4.24
CA TRP A 192 1.58 -9.76 -5.06
C TRP A 192 0.73 -9.04 -6.12
N HIS A 193 0.73 -9.56 -7.34
CA HIS A 193 -0.16 -9.11 -8.42
C HIS A 193 -0.39 -10.26 -9.41
N VAL A 194 -1.45 -10.14 -10.22
CA VAL A 194 -1.86 -11.15 -11.20
C VAL A 194 -0.78 -11.44 -12.25
N GLY A 195 0.08 -10.47 -12.58
CA GLY A 195 1.17 -10.63 -13.54
C GLY A 195 2.40 -11.40 -13.01
N ILE A 196 2.45 -11.74 -11.71
CA ILE A 196 3.64 -12.36 -11.13
C ILE A 196 3.88 -13.77 -11.70
N LYS A 197 5.09 -14.00 -12.24
CA LYS A 197 5.45 -15.29 -12.85
C LYS A 197 5.82 -16.31 -11.79
N ARG A 198 5.08 -17.42 -11.73
CA ARG A 198 5.41 -18.56 -10.85
C ARG A 198 6.71 -19.23 -11.32
N LYS A 199 7.57 -19.63 -10.39
CA LYS A 199 8.65 -20.58 -10.70
C LYS A 199 8.04 -21.98 -10.68
N ASN A 200 8.12 -22.69 -11.80
CA ASN A 200 7.66 -24.08 -11.82
C ASN A 200 8.66 -24.93 -11.04
N HIS A 201 8.18 -25.84 -10.19
CA HIS A 201 9.05 -26.76 -9.45
C HIS A 201 9.97 -27.58 -10.38
N SER A 202 9.56 -27.80 -11.64
CA SER A 202 10.35 -28.45 -12.67
C SER A 202 11.55 -27.63 -13.20
N GLU A 203 11.58 -26.31 -13.02
CA GLU A 203 12.76 -25.46 -13.33
C GLU A 203 13.90 -25.68 -12.33
N ILE A 204 13.59 -26.15 -11.11
CA ILE A 204 14.59 -26.55 -10.10
C ILE A 204 15.22 -27.92 -10.47
N ILE A 205 14.54 -28.72 -11.30
CA ILE A 205 14.93 -30.09 -11.69
C ILE A 205 15.22 -30.20 -13.21
N GLY A 206 15.42 -29.07 -13.91
CA GLY A 206 15.93 -29.06 -15.28
C GLY A 206 14.94 -29.41 -16.40
N TYR A 207 13.63 -29.45 -16.16
CA TYR A 207 12.63 -29.62 -17.22
C TYR A 207 11.98 -28.29 -17.59
N GLN A 208 12.33 -27.77 -18.77
CA GLN A 208 11.77 -26.54 -19.34
C GLN A 208 10.31 -26.73 -19.74
N LYS A 209 9.39 -26.13 -18.98
CA LYS A 209 8.01 -25.87 -19.41
C LYS A 209 7.74 -24.38 -19.26
N ARG A 210 7.04 -23.79 -20.25
CA ARG A 210 6.68 -22.35 -20.33
C ARG A 210 6.30 -21.78 -18.95
N MET A 211 6.93 -20.66 -18.56
CA MET A 211 6.55 -19.90 -17.37
C MET A 211 5.06 -19.58 -17.43
N ARG A 212 4.33 -19.85 -16.33
CA ARG A 212 2.92 -19.47 -16.18
C ARG A 212 2.85 -18.24 -15.25
N SER A 213 2.26 -17.15 -15.73
CA SER A 213 1.82 -16.02 -14.91
C SER A 213 0.48 -16.37 -14.24
N CYS A 214 0.08 -15.61 -13.21
CA CYS A 214 -1.27 -15.73 -12.63
C CYS A 214 -2.35 -15.06 -13.50
N GLU A 215 -2.02 -14.58 -14.71
CA GLU A 215 -2.92 -13.90 -15.66
C GLU A 215 -4.15 -14.72 -16.09
N GLY A 216 -4.16 -16.03 -15.82
CA GLY A 216 -5.30 -16.92 -16.05
C GLY A 216 -6.14 -17.23 -14.81
N GLU A 217 -5.83 -16.65 -13.64
CA GLU A 217 -6.66 -16.79 -12.44
C GLU A 217 -7.80 -15.77 -12.51
N HIS A 218 -9.01 -16.25 -12.73
CA HIS A 218 -10.20 -15.42 -12.75
C HIS A 218 -10.49 -15.01 -11.30
N LEU A 219 -10.09 -13.78 -10.94
CA LEU A 219 -10.31 -13.29 -9.57
C LEU A 219 -11.79 -12.97 -9.39
N VAL A 220 -12.40 -13.64 -8.41
CA VAL A 220 -13.81 -13.46 -8.08
C VAL A 220 -13.99 -12.09 -7.41
N HIS A 221 -14.54 -11.13 -8.15
CA HIS A 221 -14.76 -9.79 -7.61
C HIS A 221 -15.78 -9.86 -6.45
N PRO A 222 -15.53 -9.27 -5.27
CA PRO A 222 -16.42 -9.38 -4.12
C PRO A 222 -17.87 -8.93 -4.35
N SER A 223 -18.09 -8.01 -5.29
CA SER A 223 -19.46 -7.58 -5.66
C SER A 223 -20.24 -8.62 -6.48
N ARG A 224 -19.56 -9.65 -7.02
CA ARG A 224 -20.18 -10.78 -7.71
C ARG A 224 -20.64 -11.87 -6.75
N VAL A 225 -20.36 -11.72 -5.45
CA VAL A 225 -20.58 -12.75 -4.45
C VAL A 225 -21.35 -12.20 -3.27
N SER A 226 -22.41 -12.91 -2.87
CA SER A 226 -23.31 -12.44 -1.80
C SER A 226 -22.85 -12.83 -0.39
N SER A 227 -21.79 -13.64 -0.28
CA SER A 227 -21.30 -14.20 0.99
C SER A 227 -19.80 -14.53 0.90
N GLY A 228 -19.08 -14.36 2.01
CA GLY A 228 -17.66 -14.75 2.10
C GLY A 228 -17.43 -16.26 1.91
N VAL A 229 -18.41 -17.10 2.21
CA VAL A 229 -18.33 -18.56 1.97
C VAL A 229 -18.39 -18.86 0.48
N GLN A 230 -19.25 -18.17 -0.25
CA GLN A 230 -19.34 -18.29 -1.71
C GLN A 230 -18.06 -17.76 -2.38
N LEU A 231 -17.38 -16.78 -1.79
CA LEU A 231 -16.15 -16.23 -2.34
C LEU A 231 -15.01 -17.24 -2.18
N LEU A 232 -14.87 -17.83 -0.99
CA LEU A 232 -13.91 -18.92 -0.74
C LEU A 232 -14.18 -20.14 -1.62
N GLN A 233 -15.45 -20.44 -1.88
CA GLN A 233 -15.83 -21.56 -2.74
C GLN A 233 -15.57 -21.26 -4.23
N ALA A 234 -15.86 -20.05 -4.70
CA ALA A 234 -15.57 -19.63 -6.06
C ALA A 234 -14.04 -19.53 -6.31
N GLU A 235 -13.26 -19.09 -5.31
CA GLU A 235 -11.79 -19.13 -5.35
C GLU A 235 -11.24 -20.57 -5.36
N ALA A 236 -11.89 -21.50 -4.64
CA ALA A 236 -11.52 -22.92 -4.65
C ALA A 236 -11.89 -23.65 -5.95
N GLU A 237 -12.92 -23.16 -6.66
CA GLU A 237 -13.42 -23.73 -7.92
C GLU A 237 -12.74 -23.13 -9.16
N GLY A 238 -11.94 -22.06 -9.02
CA GLY A 238 -11.09 -21.52 -10.08
C GLY A 238 -11.85 -20.91 -11.26
N MET A 239 -12.97 -20.22 -10.99
CA MET A 239 -13.82 -19.54 -11.98
C MET A 239 -13.85 -18.04 -11.85
#